data_AF-A0A0Z8FYI1-F1
#
_entry.id   AF-A0A0Z8FYI1-F1
#
_cell.length_a   1.000
_cell.length_b   1.000
_cell.length_c   1.000
_cell.angle_alpha   90.00
_cell.angle_beta   90.00
_cell.angle_gamma   90.00
#
_symmetry.space_group_name_H-M   'P 1'
#
loop_
_entity.id
_entity.type
_entity.pdbx_description
1 polymer ?
#
loop_
_entity_poly.entity_id
_entity_poly.type
_entity_poly.pdbx_seq_one_letter_code
_entity_poly.pdbx_strand_id
1 'polypeptide(L)'
;MKILAIDPSSNRIETSTTGIVLLDNARLVESWVVSYGMKGFADWFHKVGNNLEIDTVVIEQFEARDNDKSKDNSVLETIAYIQLCYPDAVLQRNAGYKSDIPDDLLKVLNLWKFQKSHHQDIRAAARLGLFWAMRNDIEEVVKDIGKVVSEHRDHAKKMAG
;
A
#
# COMPACT_ATOMS: atom_id res chain seq x y z
N MET A 1 -5.74 13.74 2.93
CA MET A 1 -4.44 13.30 2.39
C MET A 1 -4.61 12.19 1.38
N LYS A 2 -4.16 12.39 0.15
CA LYS A 2 -4.08 11.34 -0.88
C LYS A 2 -2.74 10.62 -0.84
N ILE A 3 -2.74 9.37 -0.35
CA ILE A 3 -1.55 8.53 -0.20
C ILE A 3 -1.59 7.44 -1.28
N LEU A 4 -0.60 7.41 -2.18
CA LEU A 4 -0.38 6.30 -3.08
C LEU A 4 0.61 5.32 -2.45
N ALA A 5 0.11 4.19 -1.94
CA ALA A 5 0.93 3.14 -1.35
C ALA A 5 1.20 2.02 -2.36
N ILE A 6 2.46 1.60 -2.47
CA ILE A 6 2.94 0.64 -3.48
C ILE A 6 3.75 -0.47 -2.79
N ASP A 7 3.32 -1.71 -3.01
CA ASP A 7 4.06 -2.93 -2.66
C ASP A 7 4.66 -3.51 -3.97
N PRO A 8 5.95 -3.26 -4.26
CA PRO A 8 6.58 -3.55 -5.54
C PRO A 8 6.94 -5.02 -5.71
N SER A 9 6.72 -5.54 -6.92
CA SER A 9 7.07 -6.91 -7.27
C SER A 9 8.43 -7.07 -7.96
N SER A 10 8.89 -8.32 -7.99
CA SER A 10 10.07 -8.76 -8.73
C SER A 10 9.84 -8.71 -10.25
N ASN A 11 10.92 -8.51 -11.01
CA ASN A 11 10.92 -8.59 -12.46
C ASN A 11 11.15 -10.01 -13.01
N ARG A 12 11.49 -11.00 -12.17
CA ARG A 12 11.83 -12.37 -12.63
C ARG A 12 10.64 -13.20 -13.06
N ILE A 13 9.48 -12.99 -12.45
CA ILE A 13 8.30 -13.83 -12.67
C ILE A 13 7.16 -12.93 -13.13
N GLU A 14 6.65 -13.16 -14.34
CA GLU A 14 5.54 -12.39 -14.91
C GLU A 14 4.28 -12.42 -14.03
N THR A 15 4.07 -13.51 -13.27
CA THR A 15 2.95 -13.65 -12.33
C THR A 15 3.16 -12.93 -11.00
N SER A 16 4.34 -12.33 -10.75
CA SER A 16 4.57 -11.50 -9.57
C SER A 16 3.87 -10.15 -9.73
N THR A 17 3.17 -9.72 -8.69
CA THR A 17 2.22 -8.62 -8.75
C THR A 17 2.60 -7.47 -7.83
N THR A 18 2.63 -6.26 -8.39
CA THR A 18 2.77 -5.01 -7.63
C THR A 18 1.37 -4.59 -7.16
N GLY A 19 1.21 -4.46 -5.84
CA GLY A 19 -0.01 -3.94 -5.23
C GLY A 19 0.04 -2.42 -5.17
N ILE A 20 -1.00 -1.74 -5.69
CA ILE A 20 -1.08 -0.28 -5.67
C ILE A 20 -2.41 0.13 -5.04
N VAL A 21 -2.37 1.03 -4.07
CA VAL A 21 -3.56 1.54 -3.39
C VAL A 21 -3.49 3.05 -3.31
N LEU A 22 -4.53 3.73 -3.78
CA LEU A 22 -4.75 5.14 -3.52
C LEU A 22 -5.72 5.27 -2.34
N LEU A 23 -5.23 5.86 -1.26
CA LEU A 23 -6.04 6.20 -0.10
C LEU A 23 -6.33 7.70 -0.09
N ASP A 24 -7.53 8.09 0.35
CA ASP A 24 -7.82 9.43 0.82
C ASP A 24 -8.09 9.34 2.32
N ASN A 25 -7.14 9.82 3.10
CA ASN A 25 -7.02 9.54 4.53
C ASN A 25 -6.98 8.03 4.79
N ALA A 26 -7.96 7.50 5.53
CA ALA A 26 -8.06 6.08 5.84
C ALA A 26 -9.00 5.32 4.88
N ARG A 27 -9.46 5.96 3.80
CA ARG A 27 -10.46 5.42 2.87
C ARG A 27 -9.83 4.99 1.57
N LEU A 28 -10.28 3.86 1.04
CA LEU A 28 -9.95 3.44 -0.31
C LEU A 28 -10.58 4.40 -1.33
N VAL A 29 -9.75 4.98 -2.19
CA VAL A 29 -10.20 5.65 -3.41
C VAL A 29 -10.24 4.65 -4.55
N GLU A 30 -9.10 3.98 -4.79
CA GLU A 30 -8.94 2.98 -5.84
C GLU A 30 -7.77 2.04 -5.54
N SER A 31 -7.76 0.86 -6.16
CA SER A 31 -6.65 -0.08 -6.07
C SER A 31 -6.38 -0.81 -7.39
N TRP A 32 -5.13 -1.17 -7.61
CA TRP A 32 -4.69 -1.88 -8.80
C TRP A 32 -3.75 -3.03 -8.44
N VAL A 33 -3.83 -4.09 -9.25
CA VAL A 33 -2.84 -5.17 -9.26
C VAL A 33 -2.15 -5.12 -10.62
N VAL A 34 -0.83 -4.99 -10.61
CA VAL A 34 -0.04 -4.87 -11.82
C VAL A 34 0.96 -6.02 -11.88
N SER A 35 0.85 -6.88 -12.88
CA SER A 35 1.77 -8.00 -13.09
C SER A 35 3.09 -7.55 -13.71
N TYR A 36 4.16 -8.33 -13.51
CA TYR A 36 5.42 -8.19 -14.24
C TYR A 36 6.27 -6.94 -13.90
N GLY A 37 6.48 -6.71 -12.61
CA GLY A 37 7.46 -5.77 -12.06
C GLY A 37 7.45 -4.38 -12.70
N MET A 38 8.63 -3.87 -13.05
CA MET A 38 8.87 -2.59 -13.70
C MET A 38 8.03 -2.41 -14.97
N LYS A 39 7.99 -3.42 -15.86
CA LYS A 39 7.31 -3.27 -17.15
C LYS A 39 5.82 -3.07 -16.97
N GLY A 40 5.20 -3.90 -16.12
CA GLY A 40 3.80 -3.72 -15.79
C GLY A 40 3.54 -2.38 -15.13
N PHE A 41 4.38 -1.99 -14.18
CA PHE A 41 4.25 -0.71 -13.50
C PHE A 41 4.35 0.47 -14.49
N ALA A 42 5.28 0.43 -15.43
CA ALA A 42 5.42 1.45 -16.47
C ALA A 42 4.15 1.59 -17.32
N ASP A 43 3.58 0.47 -17.76
CA ASP A 43 2.33 0.46 -18.52
C ASP A 43 1.17 1.06 -17.71
N TRP A 44 1.08 0.73 -16.42
CA TRP A 44 0.08 1.31 -15.52
C TRP A 44 0.30 2.81 -15.30
N PHE A 45 1.55 3.23 -15.07
CA PHE A 45 1.89 4.64 -14.82
C PHE A 45 1.50 5.53 -16.00
N HIS A 46 1.84 5.12 -17.23
CA HIS A 46 1.52 5.91 -18.42
C HIS A 46 0.03 5.99 -18.73
N LYS A 47 -0.76 5.00 -18.29
CA LYS A 47 -2.22 4.96 -18.52
C LYS A 47 -3.01 5.64 -17.41
N VAL A 48 -2.57 5.49 -16.16
CA VAL A 48 -3.33 5.85 -14.96
C VAL A 48 -2.49 6.70 -14.03
N GLY A 49 -1.34 6.19 -13.59
CA GLY A 49 -0.56 6.77 -12.49
C GLY A 49 -0.16 8.23 -12.68
N ASN A 50 0.20 8.63 -13.90
CA ASN A 50 0.63 10.00 -14.22
C ASN A 50 -0.49 11.07 -14.13
N ASN A 51 -1.75 10.66 -14.05
CA ASN A 51 -2.91 11.54 -13.98
C ASN A 51 -3.56 11.55 -12.59
N LEU A 52 -2.99 10.85 -11.61
CA LEU A 52 -3.52 10.80 -10.26
C LEU A 52 -3.13 12.04 -9.47
N GLU A 53 -4.08 12.59 -8.73
CA GLU A 53 -3.80 13.58 -7.69
C GLU A 53 -3.29 12.84 -6.45
N ILE A 54 -2.04 13.09 -6.08
CA ILE A 54 -1.34 12.39 -4.99
C ILE A 54 -0.59 13.43 -4.15
N ASP A 55 -0.76 13.37 -2.83
CA ASP A 55 0.00 14.21 -1.89
C ASP A 55 1.33 13.54 -1.51
N THR A 56 1.34 12.20 -1.38
CA THR A 56 2.56 11.44 -1.07
C THR A 56 2.53 10.04 -1.67
N VAL A 57 3.71 9.53 -2.02
CA VAL A 57 3.90 8.16 -2.51
C VAL A 57 4.74 7.39 -1.49
N VAL A 58 4.24 6.23 -1.06
CA VAL A 58 4.92 5.37 -0.09
C VAL A 58 5.18 4.01 -0.75
N ILE A 59 6.44 3.61 -0.82
CA ILE A 59 6.88 2.36 -1.44
C ILE A 59 7.46 1.45 -0.36
N GLU A 60 7.15 0.16 -0.40
CA GLU A 60 7.79 -0.80 0.51
C GLU A 60 9.31 -0.83 0.24
N GLN A 61 10.08 -0.61 1.30
CA GLN A 61 11.53 -0.71 1.21
C GLN A 61 11.95 -2.18 1.14
N PHE A 62 12.59 -2.56 0.04
CA PHE A 62 13.24 -3.86 -0.10
C PHE A 62 14.71 -3.80 0.35
N GLU A 63 15.10 -4.68 1.26
CA GLU A 63 16.49 -4.83 1.69
C GLU A 63 17.11 -6.08 1.04
N ALA A 64 18.09 -5.85 0.16
CA ALA A 64 18.87 -6.94 -0.42
C ALA A 64 19.55 -7.74 0.69
N ARG A 65 19.46 -9.07 0.62
CA ARG A 65 20.14 -9.96 1.57
C ARG A 65 21.46 -10.41 0.93
N ASP A 66 22.58 -9.82 1.37
CA ASP A 66 23.92 -10.00 0.80
C ASP A 66 24.46 -11.45 0.75
N ASN A 67 23.86 -12.40 1.46
CA ASN A 67 24.50 -13.69 1.74
C ASN A 67 24.20 -14.84 0.75
N ASP A 68 23.59 -14.60 -0.42
CA ASP A 68 23.31 -15.72 -1.33
C ASP A 68 23.26 -15.32 -2.82
N LYS A 69 24.15 -15.88 -3.64
CA LYS A 69 24.27 -15.63 -5.09
C LYS A 69 23.03 -16.03 -5.91
N SER A 70 22.00 -16.58 -5.25
CA SER A 70 20.76 -17.08 -5.83
C SER A 70 19.57 -16.12 -5.69
N LYS A 71 19.68 -15.06 -4.86
CA LYS A 71 18.53 -14.21 -4.50
C LYS A 71 18.18 -13.18 -5.58
N ASP A 72 16.89 -13.00 -5.74
CA ASP A 72 16.30 -12.08 -6.70
C ASP A 72 16.23 -10.66 -6.12
N ASN A 73 17.15 -9.81 -6.55
CA ASN A 73 17.17 -8.40 -6.19
C ASN A 73 16.49 -7.50 -7.23
N SER A 74 15.81 -8.08 -8.23
CA SER A 74 15.19 -7.30 -9.31
C SER A 74 14.03 -6.41 -8.84
N VAL A 75 13.50 -6.62 -7.64
CA VAL A 75 12.56 -5.70 -6.99
C VAL A 75 13.16 -4.29 -6.88
N LEU A 76 14.49 -4.17 -6.68
CA LEU A 76 15.19 -2.88 -6.62
C LEU A 76 15.09 -2.11 -7.95
N GLU A 77 15.03 -2.80 -9.08
CA GLU A 77 14.84 -2.16 -10.40
C GLU A 77 13.42 -1.60 -10.52
N THR A 78 12.41 -2.34 -10.03
CA THR A 78 11.03 -1.85 -9.94
C THR A 78 10.96 -0.62 -9.04
N ILE A 79 11.56 -0.65 -7.84
CA ILE A 79 11.60 0.49 -6.92
C ILE A 79 12.28 1.69 -7.56
N ALA A 80 13.45 1.50 -8.18
CA ALA A 80 14.19 2.57 -8.85
C ALA A 80 13.33 3.22 -9.94
N TYR A 81 12.61 2.43 -10.75
CA TYR A 81 11.71 2.97 -11.76
C TYR A 81 10.53 3.73 -11.15
N ILE A 82 9.92 3.22 -10.07
CA ILE A 82 8.85 3.96 -9.37
C ILE A 82 9.38 5.31 -8.86
N GLN A 83 10.60 5.38 -8.33
CA GLN A 83 11.20 6.63 -7.88
C GLN A 83 11.54 7.60 -9.04
N LEU A 84 11.79 7.10 -10.25
CA LEU A 84 11.90 7.97 -11.43
C LEU A 84 10.54 8.59 -11.81
N CYS A 85 9.45 7.83 -11.66
CA CYS A 85 8.08 8.32 -11.87
C CYS A 85 7.62 9.27 -10.76
N TYR A 86 8.03 9.01 -9.52
CA TYR A 86 7.68 9.76 -8.32
C TYR A 86 8.95 10.12 -7.52
N PRO A 87 9.65 11.21 -7.88
CA PRO A 87 10.95 11.56 -7.29
C PRO A 87 10.95 11.73 -5.78
N ASP A 88 9.83 12.18 -5.21
CA ASP A 88 9.67 12.43 -3.77
C ASP A 88 9.11 11.22 -3.00
N ALA A 89 9.09 10.04 -3.62
CA ALA A 89 8.54 8.84 -3.00
C ALA A 89 9.34 8.39 -1.77
N VAL A 90 8.62 8.05 -0.71
CA VAL A 90 9.17 7.58 0.56
C VAL A 90 9.35 6.08 0.53
N LEU A 91 10.55 5.59 0.84
CA LEU A 91 10.79 4.18 1.11
C LEU A 91 10.47 3.87 2.57
N GLN A 92 9.50 2.97 2.80
CA GLN A 92 9.04 2.60 4.14
C GLN A 92 9.38 1.15 4.45
N ARG A 93 10.17 0.91 5.51
CA ARG A 93 10.38 -0.43 6.08
C ARG A 93 9.06 -0.96 6.66
N ASN A 94 8.72 -2.22 6.37
CA ASN A 94 7.49 -2.85 6.86
C ASN A 94 7.57 -3.39 8.31
N ALA A 95 8.71 -3.23 8.99
CA ALA A 95 8.95 -3.78 10.32
C ALA A 95 7.96 -3.23 11.37
N GLY A 96 7.08 -4.10 11.88
CA GLY A 96 6.05 -3.78 12.87
C GLY A 96 4.70 -3.38 12.28
N TYR A 97 4.55 -3.28 10.96
CA TYR A 97 3.30 -2.83 10.32
C TYR A 97 2.06 -3.66 10.65
N LYS A 98 2.18 -4.95 10.93
CA LYS A 98 1.08 -5.85 11.33
C LYS A 98 0.64 -5.61 12.78
N SER A 99 1.55 -5.14 13.63
CA SER A 99 1.25 -4.78 15.01
C SER A 99 0.57 -3.43 15.07
N ASP A 100 1.10 -2.46 14.33
CA ASP A 100 0.62 -1.07 14.33
C ASP A 100 -0.69 -0.94 13.52
N ILE A 101 -0.82 -1.68 12.41
CA ILE A 101 -2.03 -1.75 11.56
C ILE A 101 -2.51 -3.22 11.49
N PRO A 102 -3.26 -3.68 12.51
CA PRO A 102 -3.72 -5.06 12.58
C PRO A 102 -4.82 -5.37 11.57
N ASP A 103 -5.03 -6.65 11.30
CA ASP A 103 -6.03 -7.14 10.34
C ASP A 103 -7.45 -6.68 10.67
N ASP A 104 -7.79 -6.61 11.95
CA ASP A 104 -9.11 -6.15 12.38
C ASP A 104 -9.33 -4.67 12.09
N LEU A 105 -8.28 -3.84 12.18
CA LEU A 105 -8.35 -2.45 11.76
C LEU A 105 -8.61 -2.35 10.24
N LEU A 106 -7.90 -3.14 9.43
CA LEU A 106 -8.16 -3.18 7.98
C LEU A 106 -9.59 -3.62 7.66
N LYS A 107 -10.15 -4.56 8.42
CA LYS A 107 -11.56 -4.99 8.25
C LYS A 107 -12.51 -3.84 8.56
N VAL A 108 -12.30 -3.13 9.67
CA VAL A 108 -13.10 -1.96 10.08
C VAL A 108 -13.03 -0.84 9.02
N LEU A 109 -11.86 -0.63 8.42
CA LEU A 109 -11.65 0.37 7.37
C LEU A 109 -12.13 -0.07 5.97
N ASN A 110 -12.70 -1.28 5.82
CA ASN A 110 -13.02 -1.89 4.52
C ASN A 110 -11.82 -2.08 3.58
N LEU A 111 -10.61 -2.21 4.14
CA LEU A 111 -9.33 -2.44 3.43
C LEU A 111 -8.85 -3.90 3.54
N TRP A 112 -9.74 -4.81 3.93
CA TRP A 112 -9.43 -6.25 4.08
C TRP A 112 -9.84 -7.10 2.88
N LYS A 113 -11.00 -6.79 2.29
CA LYS A 113 -11.54 -7.49 1.11
C LYS A 113 -11.60 -6.50 -0.03
N PHE A 114 -10.66 -6.63 -0.95
CA PHE A 114 -10.72 -5.91 -2.22
C PHE A 114 -11.63 -6.65 -3.20
N GLN A 115 -12.12 -5.95 -4.23
CA GLN A 115 -12.75 -6.63 -5.36
C GLN A 115 -11.79 -7.70 -5.91
N LYS A 116 -12.36 -8.78 -6.45
CA LYS A 116 -11.72 -10.08 -6.75
C LYS A 116 -10.26 -9.93 -7.23
N SER A 117 -9.31 -10.12 -6.32
CA SER A 117 -7.88 -10.18 -6.61
C SER A 117 -7.23 -11.28 -5.78
N HIS A 118 -6.35 -12.06 -6.40
CA HIS A 118 -5.79 -13.29 -5.84
C HIS A 118 -4.66 -13.04 -4.81
N HIS A 119 -4.12 -11.83 -4.70
CA HIS A 119 -2.69 -11.71 -4.41
C HIS A 119 -2.26 -11.17 -3.05
N GLN A 120 -3.15 -10.74 -2.16
CA GLN A 120 -2.78 -10.14 -0.85
C GLN A 120 -1.93 -8.86 -0.91
N ASP A 121 -1.24 -8.56 -2.01
CA ASP A 121 -0.35 -7.40 -2.19
C ASP A 121 -1.10 -6.07 -2.03
N ILE A 122 -2.36 -5.98 -2.48
CA ILE A 122 -3.19 -4.78 -2.24
C ILE A 122 -3.40 -4.55 -0.73
N ARG A 123 -3.59 -5.62 0.06
CA ARG A 123 -3.67 -5.48 1.53
C ARG A 123 -2.33 -5.03 2.12
N ALA A 124 -1.22 -5.52 1.59
CA ALA A 124 0.11 -5.10 2.05
C ALA A 124 0.33 -3.62 1.74
N ALA A 125 0.03 -3.17 0.53
CA ALA A 125 0.09 -1.77 0.13
C ALA A 125 -0.82 -0.87 0.99
N ALA A 126 -2.10 -1.23 1.17
CA ALA A 126 -3.01 -0.47 2.04
C ALA A 126 -2.48 -0.37 3.48
N ARG A 127 -1.97 -1.49 4.02
CA ARG A 127 -1.36 -1.52 5.36
C ARG A 127 -0.15 -0.61 5.43
N LEU A 128 0.72 -0.62 4.43
CA LEU A 128 1.94 0.19 4.35
C LEU A 128 1.61 1.70 4.38
N GLY A 129 0.63 2.13 3.58
CA GLY A 129 0.21 3.54 3.53
C GLY A 129 -0.30 4.05 4.87
N LEU A 130 -1.22 3.30 5.51
CA LEU A 130 -1.73 3.64 6.83
C LEU A 130 -0.63 3.61 7.91
N PHE A 131 0.28 2.64 7.80
CA PHE A 131 1.37 2.49 8.74
C PHE A 131 2.34 3.67 8.69
N TRP A 132 2.74 4.09 7.48
CA TRP A 132 3.55 5.29 7.30
C TRP A 132 2.84 6.52 7.88
N ALA A 133 1.55 6.70 7.57
CA ALA A 133 0.78 7.85 8.05
C ALA A 133 0.66 7.88 9.58
N MET A 134 0.42 6.72 10.21
CA MET A 134 0.35 6.60 11.67
C MET A 134 1.70 6.90 12.33
N ARG A 135 2.82 6.45 11.75
CA ARG A 135 4.16 6.70 12.32
C ARG A 135 4.67 8.11 12.12
N ASN A 136 4.11 8.84 11.17
CA ASN A 136 4.44 10.25 10.90
C ASN A 136 3.38 11.21 11.47
N ASP A 137 2.47 10.70 12.32
CA ASP A 137 1.42 11.50 12.99
C ASP A 137 0.62 12.37 12.01
N ILE A 138 0.26 11.83 10.84
CA ILE A 138 -0.56 12.54 9.85
C ILE A 138 -1.97 12.74 10.44
N GLU A 139 -2.21 13.95 10.94
CA GLU A 139 -3.36 14.29 11.78
C GLU A 139 -4.71 13.90 11.15
N GLU A 140 -4.90 14.21 9.87
CA GLU A 140 -6.16 13.91 9.17
C GLU A 140 -6.41 12.41 8.98
N VAL A 141 -5.36 11.61 8.75
CA VAL A 141 -5.46 10.14 8.65
C VAL A 141 -5.81 9.56 10.02
N VAL A 142 -5.09 9.97 11.06
CA VAL A 142 -5.32 9.50 12.44
C VAL A 142 -6.75 9.81 12.89
N LYS A 143 -7.23 11.03 12.62
CA LYS A 143 -8.61 11.44 12.94
C LYS A 143 -9.65 10.63 12.17
N ASP A 144 -9.46 10.38 10.88
CA ASP A 144 -10.40 9.58 10.10
C ASP A 144 -10.43 8.11 10.58
N ILE A 145 -9.29 7.51 10.92
CA ILE A 145 -9.24 6.18 11.55
C ILE A 145 -10.07 6.18 12.85
N GLY A 146 -9.83 7.15 13.74
CA GLY A 146 -10.53 7.27 15.02
C GLY A 146 -12.05 7.42 14.84
N LYS A 147 -12.48 8.17 13.82
CA LYS A 147 -13.88 8.32 13.46
C LYS A 147 -14.50 6.98 13.04
N VAL A 148 -13.89 6.24 12.11
CA VAL A 148 -14.42 4.94 11.63
C VAL A 148 -14.54 3.94 12.76
N VAL A 149 -13.50 3.84 13.59
CA VAL A 149 -13.46 2.89 14.70
C VAL A 149 -14.56 3.20 15.72
N SER A 150 -14.81 4.48 15.98
CA SER A 150 -15.89 4.92 16.89
C SER A 150 -17.27 4.58 16.32
N GLU A 151 -17.51 4.90 15.04
CA GLU A 151 -18.77 4.58 14.35
C GLU A 151 -19.05 3.07 14.32
N HIS A 152 -18.02 2.25 14.04
CA HIS A 152 -18.13 0.80 14.03
C HIS A 152 -18.51 0.24 15.41
N ARG A 153 -17.87 0.76 16.47
CA ARG A 153 -18.15 0.36 17.86
C ARG A 153 -19.58 0.69 18.28
N ASP A 154 -20.07 1.87 17.90
CA ASP A 154 -21.43 2.29 18.25
C ASP A 154 -22.49 1.50 17.49
N HIS A 155 -22.23 1.16 16.22
CA HIS A 155 -23.08 0.26 15.46
C HIS A 155 -23.13 -1.15 16.09
N ALA A 156 -21.97 -1.69 16.48
CA ALA A 156 -21.89 -3.00 17.13
C ALA A 156 -22.67 -3.06 18.46
N LYS A 157 -22.62 -1.99 19.27
CA LYS A 157 -23.42 -1.89 20.51
C LYS A 157 -24.92 -1.87 20.24
N LYS A 158 -25.38 -1.12 19.23
CA LYS A 158 -26.81 -1.02 18.87
C LYS A 158 -27.40 -2.35 18.38
N MET A 159 -26.59 -3.19 17.75
CA MET A 159 -27.03 -4.50 17.26
C MET A 159 -27.06 -5.59 18.35
N ALA A 160 -26.43 -5.33 19.50
CA ALA A 160 -26.29 -6.29 20.60
C ALA A 160 -27.27 -6.06 21.76
N GLY A 161 -28.07 -4.99 21.71
CA GLY A 161 -29.11 -4.66 22.69
C GLY A 161 -30.49 -4.74 22.06
#